data_AF-A0A7S1DUV2-F1
#
_entry.id   AF-A0A7S1DUV2-F1
#
_cell.length_a   1.000
_cell.length_b   1.000
_cell.length_c   1.000
_cell.angle_alpha   90.00
_cell.angle_beta   90.00
_cell.angle_gamma   90.00
#
_symmetry.space_group_name_H-M   'P 1'
#
loop_
_entity.id
_entity.type
_entity.pdbx_description
1 polymer ?
#
loop_
_entity_poly.entity_id
_entity_poly.type
_entity_poly.pdbx_seq_one_letter_code
_entity_poly.pdbx_strand_id
1 'polypeptide(L)'
;VRYWINQLFRSVAVRVREQSTDAFAVDEVASIVSAFAKASPSEQQVFSFLSTVVKQVPSDLFDPQSLCMIASAFLRAGVDEDALWTHLESACLAIEPHRFEASSVAFLSNAFARGGSRGGSTTKRSGQSPRRSG
;
A
#
# COMPACT_ATOMS: atom_id res chain seq x y z
N VAL A 1 9.15 -11.57 25.41
CA VAL A 1 9.13 -11.89 23.95
C VAL A 1 9.26 -10.66 23.03
N ARG A 2 8.89 -9.43 23.42
CA ARG A 2 8.80 -8.29 22.48
C ARG A 2 10.07 -7.45 22.24
N TYR A 3 11.03 -7.38 23.17
CA TYR A 3 12.15 -6.44 23.06
C TYR A 3 13.15 -6.79 21.96
N TRP A 4 13.59 -8.05 21.86
CA TRP A 4 14.57 -8.44 20.84
C TRP A 4 13.99 -8.35 19.43
N ILE A 5 12.69 -8.63 19.26
CA ILE A 5 12.02 -8.56 17.95
C ILE A 5 12.04 -7.11 17.45
N ASN A 6 11.74 -6.15 18.31
CA ASN A 6 11.81 -4.73 17.94
C ASN A 6 13.24 -4.30 17.58
N GLN A 7 14.26 -4.79 18.31
CA GLN A 7 15.67 -4.50 18.00
C GLN A 7 16.12 -5.12 16.66
N LEU A 8 15.66 -6.34 16.38
CA LEU A 8 15.89 -7.00 15.10
C LEU A 8 15.26 -6.19 13.96
N PHE A 9 13.98 -5.83 14.06
CA PHE A 9 13.29 -5.07 13.03
C PHE A 9 13.90 -3.68 12.83
N ARG A 10 14.40 -3.02 13.89
CA ARG A 10 15.20 -1.78 13.75
C ARG A 10 16.48 -2.00 12.97
N SER A 11 17.22 -3.05 13.28
CA SER A 11 18.47 -3.39 12.57
C SER A 11 18.24 -3.76 11.11
N VAL A 12 17.11 -4.41 10.80
CA VAL A 12 16.68 -4.70 9.43
C VAL A 12 16.22 -3.42 8.73
N ALA A 13 15.50 -2.52 9.41
CA ALA A 13 15.05 -1.25 8.84
C ALA A 13 16.22 -0.36 8.40
N VAL A 14 17.34 -0.39 9.13
CA VAL A 14 18.58 0.28 8.70
C VAL A 14 19.08 -0.32 7.40
N ARG A 15 19.27 -1.64 7.34
CA ARG A 15 19.78 -2.34 6.14
C ARG A 15 18.89 -2.17 4.91
N VAL A 16 17.57 -2.25 5.09
CA VAL A 16 16.60 -2.04 3.99
C VAL A 16 16.77 -0.65 3.40
N ARG A 17 16.96 0.38 4.23
CA ARG A 17 17.13 1.77 3.78
C ARG A 17 18.51 2.09 3.21
N GLU A 18 19.50 1.24 3.47
CA GLU A 18 20.83 1.34 2.86
C GLU A 18 20.88 0.74 1.44
N GLN A 19 19.85 -0.02 1.04
CA GLN A 19 19.73 -0.53 -0.32
C GLN A 19 19.22 0.56 -1.28
N SER A 20 19.52 0.37 -2.57
CA SER A 20 18.92 1.17 -3.63
C SER A 20 17.43 0.80 -3.79
N THR A 21 16.61 1.76 -4.24
CA THR A 21 15.17 1.55 -4.36
C THR A 21 14.77 0.59 -5.48
N ASP A 22 15.65 0.37 -6.46
CA ASP A 22 15.51 -0.60 -7.55
C ASP A 22 16.00 -2.01 -7.20
N ALA A 23 16.53 -2.21 -5.99
CA ALA A 23 17.10 -3.48 -5.55
C ALA A 23 16.05 -4.54 -5.14
N PHE A 24 14.76 -4.20 -5.17
CA PHE A 24 13.70 -5.05 -4.64
C PHE A 24 12.69 -5.45 -5.73
N ALA A 25 12.43 -6.75 -5.81
CA ALA A 25 11.28 -7.27 -6.56
C ALA A 25 9.96 -7.00 -5.80
N VAL A 26 8.83 -6.99 -6.52
CA VAL A 26 7.52 -6.60 -5.98
C VAL A 26 7.09 -7.49 -4.80
N ASP A 27 7.33 -8.79 -4.91
CA ASP A 27 7.04 -9.80 -3.90
C ASP A 27 7.94 -9.68 -2.65
N GLU A 28 9.21 -9.30 -2.84
CA GLU A 28 10.13 -8.98 -1.74
C GLU A 28 9.63 -7.75 -0.97
N VAL A 29 9.28 -6.67 -1.68
CA VAL A 29 8.71 -5.46 -1.07
C VAL A 29 7.42 -5.78 -0.31
N ALA A 30 6.51 -6.54 -0.94
CA ALA A 30 5.26 -6.97 -0.32
C ALA A 30 5.50 -7.75 0.99
N SER A 31 6.49 -8.64 0.98
CA SER A 31 6.87 -9.45 2.15
C SER A 31 7.48 -8.59 3.26
N ILE A 32 8.41 -7.70 2.91
CA ILE A 32 9.08 -6.79 3.85
C ILE A 32 8.05 -5.86 4.50
N VAL A 33 7.24 -5.16 3.71
CA VAL A 33 6.26 -4.19 4.24
C VAL A 33 5.23 -4.88 5.13
N SER A 34 4.77 -6.08 4.76
CA SER A 34 3.84 -6.87 5.58
C SER A 34 4.46 -7.31 6.91
N ALA A 35 5.73 -7.73 6.91
CA ALA A 35 6.45 -8.10 8.12
C ALA A 35 6.61 -6.92 9.07
N PHE A 36 7.03 -5.76 8.55
CA PHE A 36 7.16 -4.53 9.33
C PHE A 36 5.81 -4.07 9.90
N ALA A 37 4.74 -4.12 9.11
CA ALA A 37 3.40 -3.71 9.58
C ALA A 37 2.88 -4.61 10.70
N LYS A 38 3.28 -5.89 10.73
CA LYS A 38 2.92 -6.84 11.79
C LYS A 38 3.78 -6.69 13.05
N ALA A 39 5.09 -6.51 12.88
CA ALA A 39 6.03 -6.55 13.99
C ALA A 39 6.35 -5.17 14.59
N SER A 40 6.38 -4.12 13.76
CA SER A 40 6.86 -2.79 14.16
C SER A 40 6.21 -1.68 13.33
N PRO A 41 4.87 -1.49 13.42
CA PRO A 41 4.15 -0.48 12.63
C PRO A 41 4.55 0.97 12.95
N SER A 42 5.26 1.22 14.05
CA SER A 42 5.75 2.54 14.43
C SER A 42 7.04 2.98 13.71
N GLU A 43 7.69 2.10 12.95
CA GLU A 43 8.95 2.40 12.25
C GLU A 43 8.68 3.19 10.95
N GLN A 44 8.17 4.42 11.08
CA GLN A 44 7.72 5.24 9.94
C GLN A 44 8.80 5.48 8.87
N GLN A 45 10.08 5.50 9.25
CA GLN A 45 11.19 5.71 8.32
C GLN A 45 11.32 4.57 7.29
N VAL A 46 11.07 3.32 7.69
CA VAL A 46 11.14 2.20 6.73
C VAL A 46 9.91 2.20 5.82
N PHE A 47 8.74 2.58 6.32
CA PHE A 47 7.54 2.69 5.50
C PHE A 47 7.64 3.82 4.46
N SER A 48 8.24 4.95 4.81
CA SER A 48 8.49 6.04 3.84
C SER A 48 9.44 5.58 2.71
N PHE A 49 10.49 4.85 3.06
CA PHE A 49 11.39 4.25 2.08
C PHE A 49 10.66 3.23 1.19
N LEU A 50 9.95 2.27 1.79
CA LEU A 50 9.21 1.25 1.05
C LEU A 50 8.08 1.84 0.20
N SER A 51 7.45 2.93 0.64
CA SER A 51 6.48 3.68 -0.18
C SER A 51 7.16 4.23 -1.45
N THR A 52 8.36 4.78 -1.30
CA THR A 52 9.17 5.25 -2.44
C THR A 52 9.51 4.11 -3.39
N VAL A 53 9.92 2.95 -2.86
CA VAL A 53 10.17 1.74 -3.66
C VAL A 53 8.91 1.33 -4.43
N VAL A 54 7.77 1.18 -3.74
CA VAL A 54 6.50 0.77 -4.36
C VAL A 54 6.09 1.72 -5.49
N LYS A 55 6.21 3.05 -5.29
CA LYS A 55 5.85 4.04 -6.31
C LYS A 55 6.75 3.99 -7.56
N GLN A 56 7.93 3.38 -7.49
CA GLN A 56 8.83 3.21 -8.64
C GLN A 56 8.58 1.90 -9.40
N VAL A 57 7.84 0.95 -8.82
CA VAL A 57 7.49 -0.30 -9.49
C VAL A 57 6.50 0.00 -10.62
N PRO A 58 6.75 -0.46 -11.86
CA PRO A 58 5.77 -0.39 -12.93
C PRO A 58 4.44 -1.07 -12.56
N SER A 59 3.32 -0.41 -12.84
CA SER A 59 1.97 -0.85 -12.44
C SER A 59 1.58 -2.25 -12.95
N ASP A 60 2.16 -2.69 -14.06
CA ASP A 60 1.93 -3.97 -14.72
C ASP A 60 2.71 -5.14 -14.09
N LEU A 61 3.69 -4.87 -13.22
CA LEU A 61 4.44 -5.91 -12.50
C LEU A 61 3.75 -6.39 -11.23
N PHE A 62 2.67 -5.74 -10.83
CA PHE A 62 1.91 -6.15 -9.66
C PHE A 62 0.98 -7.32 -9.98
N ASP A 63 0.89 -8.25 -9.03
CA ASP A 63 -0.17 -9.25 -8.99
C ASP A 63 -1.17 -8.93 -7.86
N PRO A 64 -2.37 -9.54 -7.88
CA PRO A 64 -3.41 -9.29 -6.86
C PRO A 64 -2.97 -9.54 -5.42
N GLN A 65 -2.15 -10.56 -5.18
CA GLN A 65 -1.68 -10.92 -3.84
C GLN A 65 -0.70 -9.88 -3.33
N SER A 66 0.28 -9.50 -4.15
CA SER A 66 1.26 -8.45 -3.86
C SER A 66 0.57 -7.12 -3.53
N LEU A 67 -0.43 -6.71 -4.33
CA LEU A 67 -1.23 -5.51 -4.04
C LEU A 67 -1.97 -5.59 -2.70
N CYS A 68 -2.62 -6.72 -2.42
CA CYS A 68 -3.33 -6.92 -1.16
C CYS A 68 -2.38 -6.79 0.05
N MET A 69 -1.20 -7.40 -0.05
CA MET A 69 -0.20 -7.38 1.01
C MET A 69 0.32 -5.97 1.25
N ILE A 70 0.67 -5.26 0.18
CA ILE A 70 1.19 -3.89 0.24
C ILE A 70 0.13 -2.93 0.78
N ALA A 71 -1.08 -2.92 0.19
CA ALA A 71 -2.17 -2.03 0.60
C ALA A 71 -2.58 -2.26 2.06
N SER A 72 -2.68 -3.52 2.49
CA SER A 72 -3.02 -3.86 3.88
C SER A 72 -1.93 -3.44 4.87
N ALA A 73 -0.67 -3.62 4.48
CA ALA A 73 0.47 -3.27 5.32
C ALA A 73 0.57 -1.76 5.53
N PHE A 74 0.47 -0.96 4.46
CA PHE A 74 0.49 0.50 4.57
C PHE A 74 -0.72 1.05 5.33
N LEU A 75 -1.91 0.49 5.10
CA LEU A 75 -3.10 0.86 5.87
C LEU A 75 -2.92 0.63 7.38
N ARG A 76 -2.26 -0.48 7.74
CA ARG A 76 -1.97 -0.85 9.14
C ARG A 76 -0.87 0.01 9.75
N ALA A 77 0.15 0.35 8.96
CA ALA A 77 1.22 1.27 9.36
C ALA A 77 0.75 2.72 9.50
N GLY A 78 -0.45 3.03 9.02
CA GLY A 78 -1.02 4.38 9.06
C GLY A 78 -0.38 5.31 8.06
N VAL A 79 0.18 4.78 6.97
CA VAL A 79 0.73 5.60 5.88
C VAL A 79 -0.42 6.18 5.07
N ASP A 80 -0.42 7.50 4.97
CA ASP A 80 -1.44 8.28 4.32
C ASP A 80 -0.78 9.18 3.26
N GLU A 81 -0.30 8.53 2.21
CA GLU A 81 0.33 9.20 1.07
C GLU A 81 -0.58 9.06 -0.15
N ASP A 82 -1.18 10.17 -0.60
CA ASP A 82 -2.06 10.17 -1.77
C ASP A 82 -1.39 9.55 -3.01
N ALA A 83 -0.13 9.91 -3.26
CA ALA A 83 0.64 9.38 -4.39
C ALA A 83 0.82 7.86 -4.33
N LEU A 84 0.93 7.28 -3.14
CA LEU A 84 1.01 5.83 -2.97
C LEU A 84 -0.34 5.17 -3.28
N TRP A 85 -1.43 5.72 -2.75
CA TRP A 85 -2.77 5.18 -2.98
C TRP A 85 -3.20 5.28 -4.44
N THR A 86 -2.93 6.41 -5.11
CA THR A 86 -3.16 6.56 -6.56
C THR A 86 -2.33 5.58 -7.39
N HIS A 87 -1.08 5.32 -6.97
CA HIS A 87 -0.24 4.34 -7.64
C HIS A 87 -0.79 2.91 -7.49
N LEU A 88 -1.19 2.52 -6.27
CA LEU A 88 -1.81 1.21 -6.01
C LEU A 88 -3.16 1.04 -6.72
N GLU A 89 -3.95 2.11 -6.83
CA GLU A 89 -5.19 2.13 -7.61
C GLU A 89 -4.87 1.87 -9.10
N SER A 90 -3.90 2.58 -9.65
CA SER A 90 -3.48 2.42 -11.06
C SER A 90 -2.98 0.99 -11.33
N ALA A 91 -2.18 0.43 -10.44
CA ALA A 91 -1.73 -0.96 -10.51
C ALA A 91 -2.88 -1.97 -10.42
N CYS A 92 -3.87 -1.72 -9.55
CA CYS A 92 -5.07 -2.56 -9.47
C CYS A 92 -5.88 -2.55 -10.77
N LEU A 93 -6.01 -1.38 -11.40
CA LEU A 93 -6.75 -1.21 -12.67
C LEU A 93 -6.01 -1.80 -13.88
N ALA A 94 -4.68 -1.97 -13.80
CA ALA A 94 -3.87 -2.58 -14.85
C ALA A 94 -3.97 -4.12 -14.88
N ILE A 95 -4.46 -4.74 -13.80
CA ILE A 95 -4.59 -6.20 -13.72
C ILE A 95 -5.93 -6.63 -14.30
N GLU A 96 -5.87 -7.63 -15.17
CA GLU A 96 -7.06 -8.26 -15.75
C GLU A 96 -8.03 -8.79 -14.68
N PRO A 97 -9.34 -8.45 -14.75
CA PRO A 97 -10.31 -8.77 -13.69
C PRO A 97 -10.38 -10.25 -13.30
N HIS A 98 -10.16 -11.16 -14.25
CA HIS A 98 -10.22 -12.61 -14.01
C HIS A 98 -9.06 -13.16 -13.18
N ARG A 99 -7.98 -12.38 -12.99
CA ARG A 99 -6.86 -12.77 -12.12
C ARG A 99 -7.17 -12.55 -10.65
N PHE A 100 -8.21 -11.79 -10.32
CA PHE A 100 -8.61 -11.55 -8.94
C PHE A 100 -9.45 -12.70 -8.39
N GLU A 101 -9.06 -13.19 -7.22
CA GLU A 101 -9.94 -13.98 -6.38
C GLU A 101 -10.92 -13.07 -5.62
N ALA A 102 -12.08 -13.61 -5.23
CA ALA A 102 -13.08 -12.87 -4.45
C ALA A 102 -12.50 -12.31 -3.14
N SER A 103 -11.54 -13.01 -2.54
CA SER A 103 -10.80 -12.58 -1.34
C SER A 103 -10.02 -11.29 -1.62
N SER A 104 -9.25 -11.24 -2.71
CA SER A 104 -8.47 -10.08 -3.12
C SER A 104 -9.36 -8.87 -3.38
N VAL A 105 -10.49 -9.05 -4.08
CA VAL A 105 -11.45 -7.97 -4.33
C VAL A 105 -11.99 -7.40 -3.02
N ALA A 106 -12.41 -8.26 -2.08
CA ALA A 106 -12.92 -7.82 -0.79
C ALA A 106 -11.86 -7.06 0.02
N PHE A 107 -10.63 -7.56 0.04
CA PHE A 107 -9.52 -6.92 0.75
C PHE A 107 -9.15 -5.56 0.16
N LEU A 108 -8.97 -5.48 -1.16
CA LEU A 108 -8.61 -4.23 -1.84
C LEU A 108 -9.73 -3.20 -1.71
N SER A 109 -10.99 -3.61 -1.87
CA SER A 109 -12.14 -2.70 -1.67
C SER A 109 -12.14 -2.07 -0.27
N ASN A 110 -11.92 -2.88 0.78
CA ASN A 110 -11.82 -2.38 2.14
C ASN A 110 -10.56 -1.52 2.36
N ALA A 111 -9.44 -1.88 1.74
CA ALA A 111 -8.20 -1.12 1.86
C ALA A 111 -8.33 0.27 1.21
N PHE A 112 -8.81 0.34 -0.04
CA PHE A 112 -9.01 1.59 -0.76
C PHE A 112 -10.11 2.46 -0.15
N ALA A 113 -11.21 1.88 0.35
CA ALA A 113 -12.23 2.64 1.05
C ALA A 113 -11.65 3.38 2.28
N ARG A 114 -10.71 2.75 3.00
CA ARG A 114 -10.10 3.33 4.20
C ARG A 114 -8.86 4.18 3.92
N GLY A 115 -8.06 3.82 2.91
CA GLY A 115 -6.90 4.58 2.46
C GLY A 115 -7.31 5.88 1.78
N GLY A 116 -8.26 5.81 0.83
CA GLY A 116 -8.77 7.00 0.13
C GLY A 116 -9.62 7.93 1.00
N SER A 117 -10.29 7.41 2.04
CA SER A 117 -11.00 8.28 3.01
C SER A 117 -10.06 9.07 3.91
N ARG A 118 -8.77 8.71 3.98
CA ARG A 118 -7.76 9.41 4.80
C ARG A 118 -7.09 10.55 4.03
N GLY A 119 -6.85 10.38 2.73
CA GLY A 119 -6.52 11.46 1.78
C GLY A 119 -7.69 12.35 1.34
N GLY A 120 -8.91 12.03 1.80
CA GLY A 120 -10.16 12.65 1.36
C GLY A 120 -10.47 14.01 2.00
N SER A 121 -9.68 15.05 1.66
CA SER A 121 -10.12 16.44 1.80
C SER A 121 -10.22 17.22 0.47
N THR A 122 -9.92 16.63 -0.70
CA THR A 122 -9.77 17.46 -1.93
C THR A 122 -10.31 16.92 -3.26
N THR A 123 -11.15 15.89 -3.29
CA THR A 123 -11.92 15.59 -4.53
C THR A 123 -13.41 15.88 -4.35
N LYS A 124 -13.72 17.18 -4.32
CA LYS A 124 -14.99 17.68 -4.87
C LYS A 124 -15.11 17.18 -6.30
N ARG A 125 -15.91 16.14 -6.53
CA ARG A 125 -16.51 15.91 -7.84
C ARG A 125 -17.80 16.72 -7.90
N SER A 126 -17.65 18.03 -8.16
CA SER A 126 -18.71 18.82 -8.78
C SER A 126 -18.96 18.26 -10.18
N GLY A 127 -20.19 17.82 -10.46
CA GLY A 127 -20.58 17.53 -11.84
C GLY A 127 -21.66 16.48 -12.08
N GLN A 128 -22.80 16.53 -11.38
CA GLN A 128 -24.09 16.35 -12.07
C GLN A 128 -25.23 16.98 -11.26
N SER A 129 -25.93 17.88 -11.95
CA SER A 129 -26.91 18.85 -11.42
C SER A 129 -28.35 18.28 -11.55
N PRO A 130 -29.44 19.04 -11.30
CA PRO A 130 -30.48 18.65 -10.36
C PRO A 130 -31.82 18.30 -11.04
N ARG A 131 -32.83 18.07 -10.18
CA ARG A 131 -34.29 18.04 -10.44
C ARG A 131 -34.88 16.66 -10.75
N ARG A 132 -35.56 16.11 -9.75
CA ARG A 132 -36.87 15.49 -9.99
C ARG A 132 -37.93 16.41 -9.39
N SER A 133 -38.61 17.12 -10.29
CA SER A 133 -39.97 17.60 -10.08
C SER A 133 -40.86 16.56 -10.74
N GLY A 134 -41.76 15.97 -9.98
CA GLY A 134 -42.80 15.03 -10.40
C GLY A 134 -43.72 14.82 -9.21
#